data_AF-A0A804KLL3-F1
#
_entry.id   AF-A0A804KLL3-F1
#
_cell.length_a   1.000
_cell.length_b   1.000
_cell.length_c   1.000
_cell.angle_alpha   90.00
_cell.angle_beta   90.00
_cell.angle_gamma   90.00
#
_symmetry.space_group_name_H-M   'P 1'
#
loop_
_entity.id
_entity.type
_entity.pdbx_description
1 polymer ?
#
loop_
_entity_poly.entity_id
_entity_poly.type
_entity_poly.pdbx_seq_one_letter_code
_entity_poly.pdbx_strand_id
1 'polypeptide(L)'
;MEFLKNGRFLLPAILVFFLLQKPIAASLQSKSSLQKSAATSKKSYIVYLGAHAHGPEPSLEEYDRATDSHHEFLGSFLGSKEIARDAIIYSYNKYINGFATVLDEKDAKRISIDSFCFLFTEEHAKVKSIFESKVKQLHTTRSWSFMGLERDNKVSKSSIWAKARFREGTIIATLDTGVWPESKSFDDEGMGPIPSRWKGEFQKDKSKACSLQQLIGARSFYKGYVANTGASSPRDFDGHGTHTLSTAAGRFVPGAAVLGNAYGTSKGGSPNAFVAVYKVCWSGC
;
A
#
# COMPACT_ATOMS: atom_id res chain seq x y z
N MET A 1 18.31 13.26 49.49
CA MET A 1 19.56 12.60 49.05
C MET A 1 19.96 13.28 47.75
N GLU A 2 20.53 14.50 47.75
CA GLU A 2 21.93 14.83 48.11
C GLU A 2 22.90 13.88 47.39
N PHE A 3 23.73 14.31 46.44
CA PHE A 3 24.84 15.25 46.63
C PHE A 3 25.26 16.00 45.35
N LEU A 4 25.58 17.28 45.54
CA LEU A 4 26.40 18.15 44.69
C LEU A 4 27.88 17.70 44.69
N LYS A 5 28.66 18.00 43.64
CA LYS A 5 29.78 18.99 43.72
C LYS A 5 30.61 19.15 42.43
N ASN A 6 30.63 20.41 42.02
CA ASN A 6 31.49 21.19 41.13
C ASN A 6 33.00 20.87 41.06
N GLY A 7 33.62 21.28 39.95
CA GLY A 7 35.04 21.69 39.91
C GLY A 7 35.62 21.95 38.52
N ARG A 8 35.62 23.21 38.06
CA ARG A 8 36.42 23.73 36.92
C ARG A 8 37.84 24.06 37.39
N PHE A 9 38.88 23.89 36.54
CA PHE A 9 40.06 24.78 36.46
C PHE A 9 40.77 24.63 35.09
N LEU A 10 41.42 25.71 34.66
CA LEU A 10 41.96 26.05 33.32
C LEU A 10 43.49 25.82 33.21
N LEU A 11 43.97 25.39 32.02
CA LEU A 11 45.22 25.76 31.24
C LEU A 11 46.62 25.75 31.93
N PRO A 12 47.79 25.84 31.23
CA PRO A 12 48.24 25.42 29.88
C PRO A 12 49.68 24.77 29.83
N ALA A 13 50.05 24.24 28.64
CA ALA A 13 51.36 24.24 27.96
C ALA A 13 52.67 23.52 28.47
N ILE A 14 53.42 23.06 27.45
CA ILE A 14 54.90 22.90 27.28
C ILE A 14 55.50 21.47 27.25
N LEU A 15 55.92 21.12 26.01
CA LEU A 15 57.05 20.29 25.52
C LEU A 15 57.99 19.62 26.54
N VAL A 16 58.41 18.37 26.25
CA VAL A 16 59.82 17.98 25.99
C VAL A 16 59.86 16.64 25.21
N PHE A 17 60.64 16.64 24.12
CA PHE A 17 61.09 15.52 23.29
C PHE A 17 61.96 14.53 24.06
N PHE A 18 61.80 13.21 23.83
CA PHE A 18 62.96 12.30 23.81
C PHE A 18 62.78 11.18 22.77
N LEU A 19 63.79 11.12 21.91
CA LEU A 19 64.00 10.19 20.80
C LEU A 19 64.34 8.79 21.32
N LEU A 20 63.65 7.76 20.82
CA LEU A 20 64.24 6.43 20.67
C LEU A 20 63.79 5.82 19.34
N GLN A 21 64.73 5.78 18.41
CA GLN A 21 64.67 5.10 17.13
C GLN A 21 64.38 3.60 17.34
N LYS A 22 63.43 3.06 16.57
CA LYS A 22 63.33 1.61 16.31
C LYS A 22 63.10 1.38 14.82
N PRO A 23 63.70 0.31 14.25
CA PRO A 23 63.97 0.18 12.83
C PRO A 23 62.70 -0.09 12.02
N ILE A 24 62.67 0.51 10.83
CA ILE A 24 61.65 0.27 9.81
C ILE A 24 61.88 -1.14 9.24
N ALA A 25 61.10 -2.11 9.71
CA ALA A 25 60.91 -3.36 8.99
C ALA A 25 59.77 -3.14 7.98
N ALA A 26 60.14 -2.99 6.70
CA ALA A 26 59.20 -2.93 5.60
C ALA A 26 58.54 -4.31 5.42
N SER A 27 57.40 -4.50 6.07
CA SER A 27 56.47 -5.59 5.75
C SER A 27 55.72 -5.22 4.47
N LEU A 28 56.11 -5.83 3.35
CA LEU A 28 55.32 -5.83 2.12
C LEU A 28 54.11 -6.76 2.33
N GLN A 29 53.12 -6.31 3.10
CA GLN A 29 51.80 -6.93 3.07
C GLN A 29 51.09 -6.45 1.81
N SER A 30 50.92 -7.36 0.85
CA SER A 30 49.97 -7.19 -0.22
C SER A 30 48.58 -7.02 0.39
N LYS A 31 48.15 -5.76 0.56
CA LYS A 31 46.74 -5.45 0.80
C LYS A 31 46.02 -5.73 -0.51
N SER A 32 45.64 -6.98 -0.73
CA SER A 32 44.56 -7.30 -1.63
C SER A 32 43.30 -6.65 -1.04
N SER A 33 42.99 -5.45 -1.50
CA SER A 33 41.68 -4.86 -1.27
C SER A 33 40.68 -5.70 -2.05
N LEU A 34 40.20 -6.77 -1.42
CA LEU A 34 38.89 -7.31 -1.73
C LEU A 34 37.90 -6.18 -1.44
N GLN A 35 37.64 -5.35 -2.45
CA GLN A 35 36.39 -4.60 -2.52
C GLN A 35 35.28 -5.64 -2.46
N LYS A 36 34.80 -5.91 -1.25
CA LYS A 36 33.46 -6.43 -1.05
C LYS A 36 32.56 -5.45 -1.79
N SER A 37 32.05 -5.87 -2.95
CA SER A 37 30.94 -5.19 -3.60
C SER A 37 29.91 -4.92 -2.52
N ALA A 38 29.70 -3.63 -2.18
CA ALA A 38 28.61 -3.26 -1.31
C ALA A 38 27.36 -3.73 -2.02
N ALA A 39 26.72 -4.79 -1.50
CA ALA A 39 25.45 -5.25 -2.03
C ALA A 39 24.51 -4.05 -2.07
N THR A 40 24.22 -3.55 -3.26
CA THR A 40 23.36 -2.38 -3.40
C THR A 40 21.99 -2.77 -2.85
N SER A 41 21.52 -2.05 -1.84
CA SER A 41 20.21 -2.31 -1.27
C SER A 41 19.15 -1.90 -2.29
N LYS A 42 18.49 -2.91 -2.87
CA LYS A 42 17.34 -2.73 -3.76
C LYS A 42 16.15 -2.21 -2.96
N LYS A 43 15.46 -1.20 -3.51
CA LYS A 43 14.25 -0.62 -2.91
C LYS A 43 13.12 -0.52 -3.93
N SER A 44 11.89 -0.40 -3.43
CA SER A 44 10.71 -0.20 -4.27
C SER A 44 10.52 1.29 -4.59
N TYR A 45 10.33 1.62 -5.86
CA TYR A 45 10.10 2.97 -6.37
C TYR A 45 8.82 3.01 -7.21
N ILE A 46 8.16 4.16 -7.20
CA ILE A 46 7.07 4.48 -8.12
C ILE A 46 7.62 5.44 -9.18
N VAL A 47 7.51 5.04 -10.45
CA VAL A 47 7.80 5.88 -11.62
C VAL A 47 6.48 6.35 -12.20
N TYR A 48 6.23 7.66 -12.17
CA TYR A 48 5.02 8.28 -12.68
C TYR A 48 5.31 9.04 -13.97
N LEU A 49 4.62 8.66 -15.04
CA LEU A 49 4.79 9.19 -16.41
C LEU A 49 3.65 10.15 -16.81
N GLY A 50 2.63 10.33 -15.96
CA GLY A 50 1.53 11.25 -16.23
C GLY A 50 0.23 10.57 -16.65
N ALA A 51 -0.43 11.15 -17.65
CA ALA A 51 -1.61 10.58 -18.28
C ALA A 51 -1.19 9.72 -19.48
N HIS A 52 -2.02 8.73 -19.81
CA HIS A 52 -1.84 7.96 -21.04
C HIS A 52 -2.22 8.78 -22.27
N ALA A 53 -1.64 8.43 -23.41
CA ALA A 53 -2.05 8.99 -24.70
C ALA A 53 -3.41 8.43 -25.17
N HIS A 54 -3.78 7.23 -24.69
CA HIS A 54 -5.06 6.62 -25.03
C HIS A 54 -6.22 7.29 -24.26
N GLY A 55 -7.41 7.26 -24.85
CA GLY A 55 -8.61 7.86 -24.28
C GLY A 55 -9.16 7.14 -23.03
N PRO A 56 -10.35 7.52 -22.56
CA PRO A 56 -10.96 6.97 -21.35
C PRO A 56 -11.44 5.51 -21.48
N GLU A 57 -11.63 5.02 -22.71
CA GLU A 57 -12.01 3.63 -23.01
C GLU A 57 -11.02 2.98 -23.98
N PRO A 58 -9.80 2.67 -23.52
CA PRO A 58 -8.78 2.11 -24.39
C PRO A 58 -9.02 0.60 -24.63
N SER A 59 -8.58 0.13 -25.81
CA SER A 59 -8.63 -1.28 -26.19
C SER A 59 -7.62 -2.13 -25.41
N LEU A 60 -7.75 -3.46 -25.47
CA LEU A 60 -6.76 -4.37 -24.87
C LEU A 60 -5.36 -4.14 -25.45
N GLU A 61 -5.27 -3.90 -26.76
CA GLU A 61 -4.01 -3.59 -27.44
C GLU A 61 -3.38 -2.28 -26.97
N GLU A 62 -4.19 -1.29 -26.58
CA GLU A 62 -3.69 -0.03 -26.02
C GLU A 62 -3.14 -0.22 -24.60
N TYR A 63 -3.78 -1.06 -23.79
CA TYR A 63 -3.23 -1.46 -22.47
C TYR A 63 -1.93 -2.24 -22.60
N ASP A 64 -1.84 -3.14 -23.57
CA ASP A 64 -0.64 -3.93 -23.82
C ASP A 64 0.49 -3.05 -24.34
N ARG A 65 0.20 -2.12 -25.26
CA ARG A 65 1.18 -1.11 -25.73
C ARG A 65 1.68 -0.22 -24.61
N ALA A 66 0.80 0.27 -23.73
CA ALA A 66 1.21 1.06 -22.57
C ALA A 66 2.14 0.25 -21.65
N THR A 67 1.80 -1.02 -21.40
CA THR A 67 2.61 -1.93 -20.58
C THR A 67 3.97 -2.21 -21.21
N ASP A 68 4.02 -2.46 -22.52
CA ASP A 68 5.27 -2.68 -23.23
C ASP A 68 6.14 -1.42 -23.30
N SER A 69 5.53 -0.23 -23.38
CA SER A 69 6.26 1.02 -23.26
C SER A 69 6.93 1.19 -21.90
N HIS A 70 6.33 0.71 -20.81
CA HIS A 70 6.98 0.70 -19.49
C HIS A 70 8.19 -0.22 -19.46
N HIS A 71 8.09 -1.40 -20.08
CA HIS A 71 9.22 -2.34 -20.18
C HIS A 71 10.36 -1.77 -21.03
N GLU A 72 10.05 -1.12 -22.15
CA GLU A 72 11.04 -0.44 -23.00
C GLU A 72 11.69 0.72 -22.28
N PHE A 73 10.89 1.55 -21.62
CA PHE A 73 11.37 2.68 -20.84
C PHE A 73 12.36 2.21 -19.78
N LEU A 74 11.98 1.29 -18.90
CA LEU A 74 12.88 0.82 -17.86
C LEU A 74 14.06 0.01 -18.44
N GLY A 75 13.83 -0.72 -19.53
CA GLY A 75 14.86 -1.49 -20.22
C GLY A 75 15.98 -0.63 -20.79
N SER A 76 15.68 0.61 -21.22
CA SER A 76 16.69 1.58 -21.66
C SER A 76 17.70 1.94 -20.57
N PHE A 77 17.31 1.85 -19.29
CA PHE A 77 18.19 2.06 -18.15
C PHE A 77 18.87 0.75 -17.73
N LEU A 78 18.12 -0.34 -17.65
CA LEU A 78 18.61 -1.61 -17.11
C LEU A 78 19.38 -2.47 -18.13
N GLY A 79 19.36 -2.10 -19.41
CA GLY A 79 20.08 -2.75 -20.48
C GLY A 79 19.30 -3.82 -21.25
N SER A 80 18.10 -4.21 -20.79
CA SER A 80 17.19 -5.07 -21.57
C SER A 80 15.73 -4.98 -21.12
N LYS A 81 14.81 -5.30 -22.04
CA LYS A 81 13.35 -5.34 -21.78
C LYS A 81 12.99 -6.49 -20.84
N GLU A 82 13.76 -7.58 -20.87
CA GLU A 82 13.58 -8.77 -20.03
C GLU A 82 13.89 -8.46 -18.57
N ILE A 83 15.02 -7.77 -18.30
CA ILE A 83 15.39 -7.34 -16.94
C ILE A 83 14.34 -6.36 -16.41
N ALA A 84 13.83 -5.47 -17.26
CA ALA A 84 12.76 -4.56 -16.90
C ALA A 84 11.45 -5.27 -16.55
N ARG A 85 11.05 -6.31 -17.32
CA ARG A 85 9.87 -7.14 -17.02
C ARG A 85 9.97 -7.79 -15.64
N ASP A 86 11.13 -8.30 -15.28
CA ASP A 86 11.35 -8.93 -13.97
C ASP A 86 11.40 -7.90 -12.82
N ALA A 87 11.90 -6.69 -13.10
CA ALA A 87 12.01 -5.62 -12.11
C ALA A 87 10.69 -4.86 -11.87
N ILE A 88 9.73 -4.90 -12.80
CA ILE A 88 8.42 -4.23 -12.66
C ILE A 88 7.47 -5.09 -11.83
N ILE A 89 7.01 -4.50 -10.73
CA ILE A 89 6.08 -5.11 -9.78
C ILE A 89 4.63 -4.96 -10.27
N TYR A 90 4.30 -3.75 -10.74
CA TYR A 90 2.99 -3.36 -11.24
C TYR A 90 3.14 -2.36 -12.38
N SER A 91 2.44 -2.62 -13.48
CA SER A 91 2.24 -1.68 -14.59
C SER A 91 0.91 -0.95 -14.39
N TYR A 92 0.94 0.37 -14.22
CA TYR A 92 -0.27 1.20 -14.19
C TYR A 92 -0.55 1.68 -15.61
N ASN A 93 -1.40 0.95 -16.32
CA ASN A 93 -1.67 1.15 -17.75
C ASN A 93 -3.09 1.67 -18.03
N LYS A 94 -3.90 1.92 -17.00
CA LYS A 94 -5.34 2.22 -17.17
C LYS A 94 -5.72 3.67 -16.95
N TYR A 95 -5.59 4.16 -15.71
CA TYR A 95 -6.03 5.52 -15.35
C TYR A 95 -4.89 6.50 -15.12
N ILE A 96 -3.73 5.97 -14.75
CA ILE A 96 -2.47 6.70 -14.60
C ILE A 96 -1.43 5.98 -15.43
N ASN A 97 -0.44 6.71 -15.94
CA ASN A 97 0.70 6.18 -16.67
C ASN A 97 1.91 6.10 -15.73
N GLY A 98 2.47 4.90 -15.59
CA GLY A 98 3.58 4.65 -14.70
C GLY A 98 3.66 3.20 -14.23
N PHE A 99 4.63 2.92 -13.37
CA PHE A 99 4.85 1.57 -12.84
C PHE A 99 5.54 1.61 -11.48
N ALA A 100 5.35 0.53 -10.71
CA ALA A 100 6.12 0.25 -9.50
C ALA A 100 7.25 -0.74 -9.83
N THR A 101 8.47 -0.49 -9.36
CA THR A 101 9.64 -1.30 -9.69
C THR A 101 10.61 -1.40 -8.52
N VAL A 102 11.41 -2.47 -8.48
CA VAL A 102 12.52 -2.63 -7.54
C VAL A 102 13.83 -2.22 -8.22
N LEU A 103 14.50 -1.17 -7.71
CA LEU A 103 15.73 -0.63 -8.29
C LEU A 103 16.84 -0.44 -7.24
N ASP A 104 18.07 -0.45 -7.73
CA ASP A 104 19.21 0.09 -7.00
C ASP A 104 19.13 1.62 -6.98
N GLU A 105 19.66 2.25 -5.93
CA GLU A 105 19.65 3.72 -5.78
C GLU A 105 20.34 4.44 -6.96
N LYS A 106 21.35 3.81 -7.56
CA LYS A 106 22.06 4.34 -8.73
C LYS A 106 21.15 4.45 -9.95
N ASP A 107 20.36 3.41 -10.21
CA ASP A 107 19.42 3.38 -11.33
C ASP A 107 18.25 4.34 -11.10
N ALA A 108 17.73 4.38 -9.87
CA ALA A 108 16.69 5.35 -9.50
C ALA A 108 17.17 6.80 -9.67
N LYS A 109 18.41 7.11 -9.28
CA LYS A 109 19.04 8.43 -9.49
C LYS A 109 19.23 8.74 -10.96
N ARG A 110 19.70 7.79 -11.76
CA ARG A 110 19.86 7.96 -13.21
C ARG A 110 18.53 8.26 -13.89
N ILE A 111 17.47 7.50 -13.57
CA ILE A 111 16.12 7.78 -14.06
C ILE A 111 15.70 9.19 -13.63
N SER A 112 15.87 9.55 -12.37
CA SER A 112 15.50 10.90 -11.86
C SER A 112 16.23 12.04 -12.57
N ILE A 113 17.55 11.90 -12.79
CA ILE A 113 18.38 12.90 -13.45
C ILE A 113 18.00 13.02 -14.93
N ASP A 114 17.86 11.90 -15.63
CA ASP A 114 17.47 11.92 -17.04
C ASP A 114 16.07 12.50 -17.21
N SER A 115 15.15 12.20 -16.28
CA SER A 115 13.82 12.84 -16.22
C SER A 115 13.89 14.37 -16.15
N PHE A 116 14.89 14.91 -15.43
CA PHE A 116 15.11 16.34 -15.28
C PHE A 116 15.78 16.96 -16.52
N CYS A 117 16.69 16.25 -17.18
CA CYS A 117 17.36 16.69 -18.41
C CYS A 117 16.44 16.65 -19.64
N PHE A 118 15.52 15.68 -19.72
CA PHE A 118 14.57 15.51 -20.83
C PHE A 118 13.32 16.42 -20.75
N LEU A 119 13.22 17.32 -19.77
CA LEU A 119 12.22 18.39 -19.77
C LEU A 119 12.33 19.32 -21.00
N PHE A 120 13.42 19.23 -21.78
CA PHE A 120 13.72 20.07 -22.94
C PHE A 120 13.66 19.38 -24.32
N THR A 121 13.27 18.10 -24.43
CA THR A 121 13.06 17.43 -25.74
C THR A 121 11.76 16.60 -25.75
N GLU A 122 11.05 16.56 -26.89
CA GLU A 122 9.69 16.01 -26.98
C GLU A 122 9.60 14.49 -27.17
N GLU A 123 10.71 13.77 -27.37
CA GLU A 123 10.67 12.40 -27.91
C GLU A 123 10.62 11.26 -26.87
N HIS A 124 10.78 11.53 -25.58
CA HIS A 124 10.72 10.48 -24.55
C HIS A 124 9.51 10.66 -23.64
N ALA A 125 8.84 9.56 -23.28
CA ALA A 125 7.77 9.53 -22.30
C ALA A 125 8.22 10.22 -21.01
N LYS A 126 7.80 11.48 -20.82
CA LYS A 126 8.32 12.38 -19.80
C LYS A 126 7.98 11.83 -18.43
N VAL A 127 8.96 11.21 -17.76
CA VAL A 127 8.84 10.87 -16.34
C VAL A 127 8.57 12.17 -15.59
N LYS A 128 7.40 12.25 -14.96
CA LYS A 128 7.00 13.41 -14.18
C LYS A 128 7.59 13.36 -12.77
N SER A 129 7.72 12.16 -12.21
CA SER A 129 8.34 11.97 -10.90
C SER A 129 8.74 10.52 -10.66
N ILE A 130 9.85 10.32 -9.94
CA ILE A 130 10.22 9.05 -9.32
C ILE A 130 10.40 9.26 -7.82
N PHE A 131 9.83 8.36 -7.01
CA PHE A 131 9.98 8.43 -5.55
C PHE A 131 9.97 7.04 -4.91
N GLU A 132 10.73 6.89 -3.83
CA GLU A 132 10.76 5.67 -3.02
C GLU A 132 9.36 5.40 -2.44
N SER A 133 8.90 4.16 -2.54
CA SER A 133 7.64 3.72 -1.92
C SER A 133 7.75 3.83 -0.40
N LYS A 134 6.74 4.43 0.24
CA LYS A 134 6.76 4.70 1.69
C LYS A 134 5.64 3.98 2.40
N VAL A 135 5.98 3.43 3.57
CA VAL A 135 4.99 2.81 4.44
C VAL A 135 4.11 3.87 5.11
N LYS A 136 2.79 3.68 5.13
CA LYS A 136 1.76 4.50 5.77
C LYS A 136 1.11 3.78 6.95
N GLN A 137 0.64 4.57 7.91
CA GLN A 137 -0.02 4.11 9.13
C GLN A 137 -1.54 4.15 8.98
N LEU A 138 -2.22 3.19 9.59
CA LEU A 138 -3.67 3.07 9.61
C LEU A 138 -4.28 4.07 10.60
N HIS A 139 -5.40 4.69 10.23
CA HIS A 139 -6.17 5.59 11.08
C HIS A 139 -7.66 5.23 11.04
N THR A 140 -8.34 5.31 12.19
CA THR A 140 -9.80 5.17 12.29
C THR A 140 -10.42 6.31 13.11
N THR A 141 -11.59 6.80 12.68
CA THR A 141 -12.46 7.68 13.49
C THR A 141 -13.83 7.04 13.72
N ARG A 142 -14.50 7.45 14.81
CA ARG A 142 -15.66 6.78 15.46
C ARG A 142 -17.04 7.13 14.85
N SER A 143 -18.09 6.49 15.37
CA SER A 143 -19.30 5.97 14.69
C SER A 143 -20.52 6.89 14.46
N TRP A 144 -21.49 6.35 13.72
CA TRP A 144 -22.69 6.98 13.14
C TRP A 144 -23.87 7.28 14.08
N SER A 145 -23.83 6.84 15.35
CA SER A 145 -24.96 7.04 16.29
C SER A 145 -25.23 8.52 16.59
N PHE A 146 -24.23 9.37 16.40
CA PHE A 146 -24.33 10.81 16.56
C PHE A 146 -25.15 11.50 15.46
N MET A 147 -25.38 10.86 14.31
CA MET A 147 -25.96 11.52 13.12
C MET A 147 -27.49 11.48 13.03
N GLY A 148 -28.19 10.99 14.07
CA GLY A 148 -29.67 11.02 14.12
C GLY A 148 -30.37 10.14 13.06
N LEU A 149 -29.68 9.13 12.53
CA LEU A 149 -30.16 8.27 11.45
C LEU A 149 -31.19 7.22 11.91
N GLU A 150 -31.31 7.03 13.22
CA GLU A 150 -32.25 6.11 13.87
C GLU A 150 -32.67 6.63 15.25
N ARG A 151 -33.77 6.07 15.80
CA ARG A 151 -34.18 6.28 17.19
C ARG A 151 -34.68 4.95 17.76
N ASP A 152 -34.21 4.56 18.94
CA ASP A 152 -34.61 3.33 19.65
C ASP A 152 -34.47 2.03 18.82
N ASN A 153 -33.37 1.88 18.07
CA ASN A 153 -33.11 0.77 17.14
C ASN A 153 -34.15 0.61 16.01
N LYS A 154 -35.01 1.62 15.80
CA LYS A 154 -36.01 1.63 14.73
C LYS A 154 -35.62 2.67 13.67
N VAL A 155 -35.54 2.21 12.43
CA VAL A 155 -35.33 3.11 11.28
C VAL A 155 -36.68 3.74 10.92
N SER A 156 -36.80 5.05 11.11
CA SER A 156 -38.01 5.79 10.71
C SER A 156 -38.17 5.75 9.19
N LYS A 157 -39.40 5.62 8.69
CA LYS A 157 -39.72 5.74 7.25
C LYS A 157 -39.29 7.09 6.65
N SER A 158 -39.12 8.11 7.49
CA SER A 158 -38.67 9.46 7.09
C SER A 158 -37.14 9.64 7.09
N SER A 159 -36.39 8.66 7.60
CA SER A 159 -34.92 8.71 7.67
C SER A 159 -34.28 8.79 6.27
N ILE A 160 -33.08 9.35 6.19
CA ILE A 160 -32.32 9.37 4.93
C ILE A 160 -32.02 7.96 4.41
N TRP A 161 -31.92 6.96 5.30
CA TRP A 161 -31.77 5.56 4.92
C TRP A 161 -33.01 5.03 4.20
N ALA A 162 -34.20 5.23 4.78
CA ALA A 162 -35.45 4.82 4.13
C ALA A 162 -35.65 5.54 2.79
N LYS A 163 -35.39 6.86 2.73
CA LYS A 163 -35.48 7.67 1.50
C LYS A 163 -34.46 7.23 0.43
N ALA A 164 -33.26 6.84 0.84
CA ALA A 164 -32.21 6.36 -0.06
C ALA A 164 -32.27 4.84 -0.32
N ARG A 165 -33.32 4.14 0.14
CA ARG A 165 -33.43 2.66 0.09
C ARG A 165 -32.18 1.94 0.64
N PHE A 166 -31.58 2.49 1.69
CA PHE A 166 -30.32 2.02 2.27
C PHE A 166 -29.18 1.90 1.24
N ARG A 167 -29.27 2.68 0.14
CA ARG A 167 -28.37 2.69 -1.01
C ARG A 167 -28.19 1.33 -1.70
N GLU A 168 -29.28 0.58 -1.83
CA GLU A 168 -29.36 -0.64 -2.65
C GLU A 168 -28.70 -0.45 -4.03
N GLY A 169 -27.75 -1.33 -4.40
CA GLY A 169 -26.97 -1.24 -5.65
C GLY A 169 -25.69 -0.39 -5.57
N THR A 170 -25.40 0.24 -4.43
CA THR A 170 -24.10 0.90 -4.16
C THR A 170 -23.04 -0.14 -3.80
N ILE A 171 -21.80 0.11 -4.24
CA ILE A 171 -20.64 -0.72 -3.95
C ILE A 171 -19.64 0.15 -3.17
N ILE A 172 -19.29 -0.23 -1.94
CA ILE A 172 -18.26 0.41 -1.12
C ILE A 172 -16.99 -0.44 -1.19
N ALA A 173 -15.90 0.16 -1.64
CA ALA A 173 -14.60 -0.50 -1.69
C ALA A 173 -13.68 0.02 -0.58
N THR A 174 -12.93 -0.86 0.08
CA THR A 174 -11.90 -0.48 1.07
C THR A 174 -10.50 -0.84 0.61
N LEU A 175 -9.55 0.02 0.96
CA LEU A 175 -8.11 -0.17 0.82
C LEU A 175 -7.54 -0.27 2.25
N ASP A 176 -7.33 -1.49 2.74
CA ASP A 176 -7.07 -1.73 4.17
C ASP A 176 -6.29 -3.06 4.37
N THR A 177 -6.36 -3.67 5.56
CA THR A 177 -5.70 -4.94 5.94
C THR A 177 -6.43 -6.20 5.44
N GLY A 178 -7.55 -6.04 4.74
CA GLY A 178 -8.34 -7.13 4.20
C GLY A 178 -9.73 -7.21 4.79
N VAL A 179 -10.33 -8.40 4.74
CA VAL A 179 -11.64 -8.68 5.37
C VAL A 179 -11.69 -10.06 6.02
N TRP A 180 -12.43 -10.16 7.12
CA TRP A 180 -12.88 -11.42 7.71
C TRP A 180 -14.31 -11.74 7.21
N PRO A 181 -14.46 -12.54 6.14
CA PRO A 181 -15.75 -12.71 5.48
C PRO A 181 -16.78 -13.42 6.38
N GLU A 182 -16.37 -14.27 7.32
CA GLU A 182 -17.28 -15.00 8.20
C GLU A 182 -17.93 -14.12 9.30
N SER A 183 -17.63 -12.82 9.33
CA SER A 183 -18.27 -11.89 10.26
C SER A 183 -19.74 -11.71 9.92
N LYS A 184 -20.62 -11.76 10.93
CA LYS A 184 -22.06 -11.47 10.78
C LYS A 184 -22.36 -10.07 10.20
N SER A 185 -21.37 -9.16 10.26
CA SER A 185 -21.50 -7.85 9.63
C SER A 185 -21.49 -7.90 8.09
N PHE A 186 -21.15 -9.04 7.49
CA PHE A 186 -21.13 -9.23 6.03
C PHE A 186 -22.13 -10.27 5.54
N ASP A 187 -23.11 -10.60 6.37
CA ASP A 187 -24.19 -11.53 6.05
C ASP A 187 -25.02 -11.04 4.85
N ASP A 188 -25.40 -11.96 3.97
CA ASP A 188 -26.00 -11.62 2.68
C ASP A 188 -27.52 -11.85 2.62
N GLU A 189 -28.13 -12.23 3.73
CA GLU A 189 -29.57 -12.49 3.80
C GLU A 189 -30.38 -11.25 3.36
N GLY A 190 -31.26 -11.47 2.38
CA GLY A 190 -32.18 -10.46 1.86
C GLY A 190 -31.56 -9.47 0.86
N MET A 191 -30.33 -9.72 0.39
CA MET A 191 -29.73 -8.89 -0.66
C MET A 191 -30.23 -9.24 -2.06
N GLY A 192 -30.30 -8.22 -2.91
CA GLY A 192 -30.58 -8.39 -4.34
C GLY A 192 -29.38 -8.96 -5.10
N PRO A 193 -29.54 -9.21 -6.42
CA PRO A 193 -28.44 -9.70 -7.25
C PRO A 193 -27.27 -8.70 -7.30
N ILE A 194 -26.05 -9.22 -7.47
CA ILE A 194 -24.86 -8.41 -7.67
C ILE A 194 -25.10 -7.47 -8.88
N PRO A 195 -24.79 -6.16 -8.77
CA PRO A 195 -25.04 -5.23 -9.86
C PRO A 195 -24.29 -5.64 -11.13
N SER A 196 -24.97 -5.69 -12.27
CA SER A 196 -24.38 -6.10 -13.56
C SER A 196 -23.19 -5.24 -14.01
N ARG A 197 -23.09 -4.00 -13.50
CA ARG A 197 -21.95 -3.10 -13.71
C ARG A 197 -20.68 -3.53 -12.98
N TRP A 198 -20.77 -4.45 -12.01
CA TRP A 198 -19.61 -4.96 -11.28
C TRP A 198 -18.78 -5.88 -12.17
N LYS A 199 -17.48 -5.57 -12.27
CA LYS A 199 -16.50 -6.34 -13.06
C LYS A 199 -15.31 -6.81 -12.22
N GLY A 200 -15.40 -6.66 -10.89
CA GLY A 200 -14.35 -7.11 -9.99
C GLY A 200 -14.42 -8.61 -9.74
N GLU A 201 -13.36 -9.15 -9.16
CA GLU A 201 -13.21 -10.59 -8.95
C GLU A 201 -12.81 -10.92 -7.51
N PHE A 202 -13.05 -12.16 -7.14
CA PHE A 202 -12.47 -12.77 -5.96
C PHE A 202 -11.13 -13.40 -6.31
N GLN A 203 -10.08 -13.00 -5.59
CA GLN A 203 -8.81 -13.70 -5.64
C GLN A 203 -9.03 -15.12 -5.08
N LYS A 204 -8.77 -16.14 -5.91
CA LYS A 204 -8.89 -17.54 -5.53
C LYS A 204 -7.88 -17.87 -4.44
N ASP A 205 -8.35 -18.07 -3.21
CA ASP A 205 -7.56 -18.68 -2.15
C ASP A 205 -7.87 -20.19 -2.09
N LYS A 206 -6.92 -21.00 -1.62
CA LYS A 206 -7.11 -22.44 -1.36
C LYS A 206 -8.09 -22.68 -0.21
N SER A 207 -8.42 -21.65 0.55
CA SER A 207 -9.49 -21.65 1.54
C SER A 207 -10.81 -21.25 0.85
N LYS A 208 -11.81 -22.11 0.98
CA LYS A 208 -13.16 -22.03 0.40
C LYS A 208 -13.63 -20.59 0.17
N ALA A 209 -13.90 -20.27 -1.10
CA ALA A 209 -14.46 -19.01 -1.54
C ALA A 209 -15.73 -18.67 -0.74
N CYS A 210 -15.63 -17.73 0.20
CA CYS A 210 -16.78 -17.05 0.76
C CYS A 210 -17.17 -15.93 -0.21
N SER A 211 -17.82 -16.29 -1.32
CA SER A 211 -18.57 -15.33 -2.11
C SER A 211 -19.92 -15.10 -1.42
N LEU A 212 -19.92 -14.28 -0.37
CA LEU A 212 -21.16 -13.78 0.24
C LEU A 212 -21.75 -12.75 -0.72
N GLN A 213 -23.07 -12.71 -0.91
CA GLN A 213 -23.71 -11.78 -1.85
C GLN A 213 -23.42 -10.31 -1.51
N GLN A 214 -23.13 -9.99 -0.23
CA GLN A 214 -22.68 -8.65 0.15
C GLN A 214 -21.23 -8.38 -0.26
N LEU A 215 -20.29 -9.30 0.01
CA LEU A 215 -18.89 -9.19 -0.38
C LEU A 215 -18.75 -9.65 -1.83
N ILE A 216 -18.64 -8.73 -2.77
CA ILE A 216 -18.68 -9.05 -4.21
C ILE A 216 -17.30 -9.12 -4.86
N GLY A 217 -16.24 -8.78 -4.12
CA GLY A 217 -14.88 -9.02 -4.55
C GLY A 217 -13.85 -8.79 -3.45
N ALA A 218 -12.75 -9.52 -3.54
CA ALA A 218 -11.68 -9.46 -2.56
C ALA A 218 -10.35 -9.72 -3.26
N ARG A 219 -9.41 -8.79 -3.14
CA ARG A 219 -8.08 -8.87 -3.76
C ARG A 219 -7.00 -8.39 -2.80
N SER A 220 -5.81 -8.95 -2.95
CA SER A 220 -4.61 -8.51 -2.23
C SER A 220 -3.56 -7.97 -3.19
N PHE A 221 -2.88 -6.91 -2.76
CA PHE A 221 -1.74 -6.32 -3.44
C PHE A 221 -0.57 -6.38 -2.46
N TYR A 222 0.34 -7.29 -2.75
CA TYR A 222 1.40 -7.65 -1.83
C TYR A 222 2.77 -7.59 -2.50
N LYS A 223 2.88 -7.62 -3.84
CA LYS A 223 4.18 -7.73 -4.53
C LYS A 223 5.15 -6.58 -4.22
N GLY A 224 4.63 -5.38 -3.92
CA GLY A 224 5.46 -4.23 -3.51
C GLY A 224 5.96 -4.30 -2.07
N TYR A 225 5.27 -5.07 -1.22
CA TYR A 225 5.55 -5.26 0.20
C TYR A 225 6.30 -6.58 0.48
N VAL A 226 6.01 -7.61 -0.31
CA VAL A 226 6.47 -9.00 -0.15
C VAL A 226 7.62 -9.27 -1.10
N ALA A 227 8.77 -8.70 -0.77
CA ALA A 227 10.01 -9.40 -1.00
C ALA A 227 10.23 -10.51 0.06
N ASN A 228 9.38 -10.64 1.11
CA ASN A 228 9.72 -11.48 2.28
C ASN A 228 8.59 -12.23 3.06
N THR A 229 7.28 -12.15 2.76
CA THR A 229 6.24 -12.69 3.70
C THR A 229 5.18 -13.65 3.16
N GLY A 230 5.16 -14.00 1.86
CA GLY A 230 4.39 -15.13 1.32
C GLY A 230 2.84 -15.08 1.42
N ALA A 231 2.24 -14.04 2.00
CA ALA A 231 0.79 -13.98 2.17
C ALA A 231 0.09 -13.46 0.89
N SER A 232 -0.70 -14.34 0.26
CA SER A 232 -1.34 -14.11 -1.04
C SER A 232 -2.87 -13.99 -0.95
N SER A 233 -3.43 -13.78 0.24
CA SER A 233 -4.88 -13.80 0.48
C SER A 233 -5.42 -12.43 0.91
N PRO A 234 -6.64 -12.04 0.48
CA PRO A 234 -7.32 -10.84 0.96
C PRO A 234 -7.87 -10.97 2.39
N ARG A 235 -7.67 -12.11 3.07
CA ARG A 235 -8.10 -12.31 4.46
C ARG A 235 -7.44 -11.30 5.40
N ASP A 236 -8.25 -10.76 6.29
CA ASP A 236 -7.79 -9.91 7.38
C ASP A 236 -7.25 -10.75 8.53
N PHE A 237 -6.02 -10.47 8.95
CA PHE A 237 -5.40 -11.08 10.14
C PHE A 237 -5.08 -10.03 11.21
N ASP A 238 -5.34 -8.76 10.92
CA ASP A 238 -5.13 -7.64 11.84
C ASP A 238 -6.45 -7.23 12.50
N GLY A 239 -7.51 -7.13 11.69
CA GLY A 239 -8.85 -6.76 12.11
C GLY A 239 -9.24 -5.33 11.74
N HIS A 240 -8.28 -4.44 11.43
CA HIS A 240 -8.55 -3.06 11.08
C HIS A 240 -9.50 -2.94 9.87
N GLY A 241 -9.21 -3.65 8.77
CA GLY A 241 -10.02 -3.66 7.55
C GLY A 241 -11.44 -4.20 7.75
N THR A 242 -11.58 -5.25 8.56
CA THR A 242 -12.88 -5.78 8.96
C THR A 242 -13.69 -4.76 9.77
N HIS A 243 -13.03 -4.07 10.70
CA HIS A 243 -13.66 -3.06 11.55
C HIS A 243 -14.05 -1.79 10.77
N THR A 244 -13.19 -1.25 9.90
CA THR A 244 -13.51 -0.10 9.04
C THR A 244 -14.62 -0.43 8.06
N LEU A 245 -14.56 -1.58 7.40
CA LEU A 245 -15.58 -1.97 6.43
C LEU A 245 -16.94 -2.20 7.09
N SER A 246 -17.00 -2.87 8.25
CA SER A 246 -18.24 -3.03 9.00
C SER A 246 -18.80 -1.70 9.53
N THR A 247 -17.94 -0.74 9.87
CA THR A 247 -18.36 0.62 10.21
C THR A 247 -18.98 1.35 9.00
N ALA A 248 -18.47 1.12 7.79
CA ALA A 248 -19.00 1.75 6.58
C ALA A 248 -20.30 1.08 6.08
N ALA A 249 -20.32 -0.25 6.03
CA ALA A 249 -21.33 -1.03 5.30
C ALA A 249 -21.82 -2.29 6.03
N GLY A 250 -21.48 -2.47 7.31
CA GLY A 250 -21.89 -3.64 8.07
C GLY A 250 -23.41 -3.81 8.16
N ARG A 251 -23.86 -5.06 8.06
CA ARG A 251 -25.25 -5.47 8.30
C ARG A 251 -25.70 -5.15 9.73
N PHE A 252 -27.01 -5.24 9.94
CA PHE A 252 -27.58 -5.19 11.27
C PHE A 252 -27.23 -6.48 12.03
N VAL A 253 -26.40 -6.37 13.07
CA VAL A 253 -26.01 -7.48 13.93
C VAL A 253 -26.57 -7.24 15.33
N PRO A 254 -27.73 -7.82 15.69
CA PRO A 254 -28.32 -7.66 17.00
C PRO A 254 -27.50 -8.38 18.08
N GLY A 255 -27.51 -7.83 19.31
CA GLY A 255 -26.79 -8.40 20.45
C GLY A 255 -25.27 -8.31 20.36
N ALA A 256 -24.75 -7.41 19.53
CA ALA A 256 -23.32 -7.14 19.44
C ALA A 256 -22.83 -6.47 20.73
N ALA A 257 -21.74 -6.97 21.29
CA ALA A 257 -21.08 -6.42 22.47
C ALA A 257 -19.60 -6.82 22.48
N VAL A 258 -18.76 -6.00 23.12
CA VAL A 258 -17.35 -6.34 23.37
C VAL A 258 -17.16 -6.50 24.87
N LEU A 259 -16.95 -7.74 25.33
CA LEU A 259 -16.82 -8.07 26.75
C LEU A 259 -17.99 -7.52 27.60
N GLY A 260 -19.22 -7.56 27.05
CA GLY A 260 -20.42 -7.04 27.69
C GLY A 260 -20.65 -5.52 27.55
N ASN A 261 -19.68 -4.78 27.00
CA ASN A 261 -19.81 -3.34 26.79
C ASN A 261 -20.46 -3.03 25.43
N ALA A 262 -21.13 -1.87 25.36
CA ALA A 262 -21.78 -1.34 24.17
C ALA A 262 -22.80 -2.32 23.56
N TYR A 263 -23.53 -3.05 24.41
CA TYR A 263 -24.57 -3.98 23.98
C TYR A 263 -25.64 -3.28 23.14
N GLY A 264 -25.86 -3.77 21.92
CA GLY A 264 -26.85 -3.20 21.02
C GLY A 264 -26.86 -3.89 19.66
N THR A 265 -27.39 -3.19 18.66
CA THR A 265 -27.34 -3.64 17.26
C THR A 265 -26.20 -2.91 16.56
N SER A 266 -25.15 -3.64 16.19
CA SER A 266 -24.06 -3.09 15.36
C SER A 266 -24.53 -2.96 13.91
N LYS A 267 -24.07 -1.92 13.21
CA LYS A 267 -24.33 -1.69 11.78
C LYS A 267 -23.45 -0.59 11.21
N GLY A 268 -23.28 -0.63 9.90
CA GLY A 268 -22.58 0.40 9.16
C GLY A 268 -23.45 1.59 8.76
N GLY A 269 -22.81 2.61 8.19
CA GLY A 269 -23.48 3.76 7.59
C GLY A 269 -24.34 3.43 6.37
N SER A 270 -24.08 2.31 5.68
CA SER A 270 -24.86 1.83 4.53
C SER A 270 -25.05 0.30 4.55
N PRO A 271 -25.93 -0.24 5.41
CA PRO A 271 -26.03 -1.69 5.68
C PRO A 271 -26.47 -2.58 4.51
N ASN A 272 -27.00 -2.01 3.41
CA ASN A 272 -27.41 -2.75 2.21
C ASN A 272 -26.47 -2.49 1.02
N ALA A 273 -25.30 -1.87 1.25
CA ALA A 273 -24.29 -1.73 0.21
C ALA A 273 -23.59 -3.07 -0.02
N PHE A 274 -23.29 -3.36 -1.28
CA PHE A 274 -22.29 -4.35 -1.64
C PHE A 274 -20.90 -3.83 -1.23
N VAL A 275 -20.00 -4.74 -0.90
CA VAL A 275 -18.65 -4.40 -0.45
C VAL A 275 -17.59 -5.10 -1.30
N ALA A 276 -16.47 -4.40 -1.51
CA ALA A 276 -15.30 -4.95 -2.17
C ALA A 276 -14.04 -4.59 -1.37
N VAL A 277 -13.08 -5.51 -1.33
CA VAL A 277 -11.91 -5.38 -0.46
C VAL A 277 -10.64 -5.45 -1.28
N TYR A 278 -9.78 -4.46 -1.09
CA TYR A 278 -8.46 -4.40 -1.67
C TYR A 278 -7.45 -4.33 -0.54
N LYS A 279 -6.92 -5.50 -0.14
CA LYS A 279 -5.88 -5.59 0.88
C LYS A 279 -4.58 -5.01 0.34
N VAL A 280 -4.19 -3.87 0.89
CA VAL A 280 -2.93 -3.17 0.56
C VAL A 280 -2.03 -3.01 1.78
N CYS A 281 -2.58 -3.24 2.98
CA CYS A 281 -1.89 -3.12 4.25
C CYS A 281 -1.55 -4.51 4.83
N TRP A 282 -0.36 -4.61 5.41
CA TRP A 282 0.20 -5.81 6.03
C TRP A 282 0.70 -5.47 7.45
N SER A 283 1.99 -5.57 7.77
CA SER A 283 2.51 -4.93 9.01
C SER A 283 2.66 -3.41 8.87
N GLY A 284 2.27 -2.88 7.70
CA GLY A 284 2.16 -1.47 7.32
C GLY A 284 1.46 -1.37 5.96
N CYS A 285 0.88 -0.21 5.67
CA CYS A 285 0.51 0.20 4.31
C CYS A 285 1.65 1.06 3.73
#